data_AF-A0A1H1F4L1-F1
#
_entry.id   AF-A0A1H1F4L1-F1
#
_cell.length_a   1.000
_cell.length_b   1.000
_cell.length_c   1.000
_cell.angle_alpha   90.00
_cell.angle_beta   90.00
_cell.angle_gamma   90.00
#
_symmetry.space_group_name_H-M   'P 1'
#
loop_
_entity.id
_entity.type
_entity.pdbx_description
1 polymer ?
#
loop_
_entity_poly.entity_id
_entity_poly.type
_entity_poly.pdbx_seq_one_letter_code
_entity_poly.pdbx_strand_id
1 'polypeptide(L)'
;MGDAEDVFEGPAVELPEPMQRSRALYRPESEVQRPVRHARGYERFVAFCSEQDVDAAQLGSDPARLVEFLHSSGARIAADSALEAAAGVFAGNVLAHLRPDAQWRTFEGSSPAVGNDDLQFEIEGLPGRIREADVEWLEGFISVIQEWQSEEAESLPAMQPRPVPAAPGQPPYVRPALPVEEFRSPDGQPIPYGSRWGVDGPPLEAYSVDSHTERFAGLHTVARALIEHLREVYDVDAEPDPERVPELLVHSEEVREAVRLTPRDPGAAVLTFGFTSYPGVVVHAGLLHEFIFPSCGCDACDETAESEADRLERLVLAVAAGGYGERYPVGRRGWSEYALTAADGSWSEGGRGEPDAVAGTRLREAELKLQEVPEGWRPWPLRNS
;
A
#
# COMPACT_ATOMS: atom_id res chain seq x y z
N MET A 1 26.80 -27.49 -22.98
CA MET A 1 25.36 -27.49 -23.26
C MET A 1 24.80 -26.67 -22.13
N GLY A 2 24.59 -25.37 -22.37
CA GLY A 2 24.07 -24.46 -21.34
C GLY A 2 22.68 -24.91 -20.94
N ASP A 3 22.29 -24.64 -19.70
CA ASP A 3 20.92 -24.92 -19.28
C ASP A 3 19.99 -24.03 -20.11
N ALA A 4 18.79 -24.53 -20.43
CA ALA A 4 17.82 -23.80 -21.26
C ALA A 4 17.36 -22.46 -20.63
N GLU A 5 17.76 -22.21 -19.38
CA GLU A 5 17.50 -21.02 -18.59
C GLU A 5 18.73 -20.10 -18.45
N ASP A 6 19.68 -20.14 -19.38
CA ASP A 6 20.86 -19.24 -19.39
C ASP A 6 20.59 -17.89 -20.11
N VAL A 7 19.32 -17.55 -20.39
CA VAL A 7 18.97 -16.30 -21.13
C VAL A 7 19.12 -15.05 -20.26
N PHE A 8 18.86 -15.15 -18.96
CA PHE A 8 18.93 -14.04 -18.01
C PHE A 8 20.06 -14.24 -17.01
N GLU A 9 20.62 -13.14 -16.49
CA GLU A 9 21.74 -13.19 -15.55
C GLU A 9 21.37 -13.84 -14.21
N GLY A 10 22.23 -14.72 -13.71
CA GLY A 10 22.09 -15.39 -12.42
C GLY A 10 21.28 -16.68 -12.47
N PRO A 11 21.27 -17.48 -11.40
CA PRO A 11 20.51 -18.74 -11.37
C PRO A 11 19.01 -18.46 -11.40
N ALA A 12 18.28 -19.22 -12.22
CA ALA A 12 16.82 -19.22 -12.19
C ALA A 12 16.34 -19.76 -10.83
N VAL A 13 15.39 -19.07 -10.21
CA VAL A 13 14.81 -19.45 -8.92
C VAL A 13 13.30 -19.65 -9.04
N GLU A 14 12.70 -20.29 -8.03
CA GLU A 14 11.25 -20.41 -7.93
C GLU A 14 10.59 -19.03 -7.84
N LEU A 15 9.35 -18.94 -8.34
CA LEU A 15 8.51 -17.77 -8.06
C LEU A 15 8.36 -17.59 -6.55
N PRO A 16 8.32 -16.33 -6.06
CA PRO A 16 8.16 -16.08 -4.64
C PRO A 16 6.82 -16.66 -4.15
N GLU A 17 6.82 -17.16 -2.92
CA GLU A 17 5.59 -17.65 -2.28
C GLU A 17 4.54 -16.53 -2.19
N PRO A 18 3.24 -16.83 -2.40
CA PRO A 18 2.18 -15.83 -2.31
C PRO A 18 2.17 -15.14 -0.94
N MET A 19 2.18 -13.81 -0.97
CA MET A 19 2.11 -12.99 0.24
C MET A 19 0.69 -12.48 0.47
N GLN A 20 0.21 -12.49 1.73
CA GLN A 20 -1.05 -11.83 2.08
C GLN A 20 -1.00 -10.33 1.81
N ARG A 21 -1.98 -9.80 1.05
CA ARG A 21 -2.11 -8.34 0.78
C ARG A 21 -2.25 -7.53 2.08
N SER A 22 -2.85 -8.10 3.12
CA SER A 22 -3.00 -7.50 4.46
C SER A 22 -1.69 -7.37 5.25
N ARG A 23 -0.60 -8.00 4.80
CA ARG A 23 0.74 -7.90 5.42
C ARG A 23 1.66 -6.88 4.77
N ALA A 24 1.21 -6.14 3.75
CA ALA A 24 2.01 -5.05 3.16
C ALA A 24 2.21 -3.85 4.11
N LEU A 25 1.59 -3.84 5.29
CA LEU A 25 1.74 -2.77 6.30
C LEU A 25 2.80 -3.03 7.38
N TYR A 26 3.37 -4.23 7.51
CA TYR A 26 4.46 -4.49 8.47
C TYR A 26 5.44 -5.52 7.92
N ARG A 27 6.66 -5.09 7.60
CA ARG A 27 7.81 -6.01 7.44
C ARG A 27 8.99 -5.51 8.29
N PRO A 28 9.37 -6.22 9.36
CA PRO A 28 10.67 -6.00 9.98
C PRO A 28 11.79 -6.35 8.98
N GLU A 29 12.88 -5.58 8.95
CA GLU A 29 14.04 -5.72 8.03
C GLU A 29 14.62 -7.16 7.96
N SER A 30 14.34 -8.02 8.93
CA SER A 30 14.87 -9.39 9.01
C SER A 30 14.17 -10.43 8.11
N GLU A 31 13.03 -10.11 7.47
CA GLU A 31 12.26 -11.03 6.58
C GLU A 31 12.24 -10.59 5.11
N VAL A 32 13.27 -9.88 4.64
CA VAL A 32 13.41 -9.58 3.22
C VAL A 32 13.83 -10.86 2.48
N GLN A 33 12.85 -11.61 1.94
CA GLN A 33 13.13 -12.62 0.92
C GLN A 33 13.96 -11.95 -0.19
N ARG A 34 15.00 -12.66 -0.68
CA ARG A 34 15.83 -12.11 -1.75
C ARG A 34 14.96 -11.78 -2.96
N PRO A 35 15.10 -10.60 -3.56
CA PRO A 35 14.30 -10.20 -4.71
C PRO A 35 14.47 -11.23 -5.83
N VAL A 36 13.37 -11.84 -6.26
CA VAL A 36 13.37 -12.78 -7.39
C VAL A 36 13.37 -11.94 -8.67
N ARG A 37 14.47 -11.97 -9.42
CA ARG A 37 14.63 -11.26 -10.71
C ARG A 37 14.71 -12.19 -11.92
N HIS A 38 14.95 -13.48 -11.68
CA HIS A 38 15.05 -14.52 -12.69
C HIS A 38 14.24 -15.72 -12.21
N ALA A 39 12.99 -15.83 -12.69
CA ALA A 39 12.09 -16.93 -12.37
C ALA A 39 12.27 -18.10 -13.35
N ARG A 40 12.24 -19.33 -12.85
CA ARG A 40 12.31 -20.55 -13.67
C ARG A 40 10.97 -20.91 -14.32
N GLY A 41 10.98 -21.80 -15.31
CA GLY A 41 9.79 -22.38 -15.94
C GLY A 41 9.48 -21.83 -17.33
N TYR A 42 10.47 -21.23 -18.01
CA TYR A 42 10.32 -20.66 -19.35
C TYR A 42 11.03 -21.46 -20.46
N GLU A 43 11.60 -22.62 -20.15
CA GLU A 43 12.40 -23.45 -21.07
C GLU A 43 11.60 -23.88 -22.30
N ARG A 44 10.31 -24.19 -22.09
CA ARG A 44 9.38 -24.57 -23.17
C ARG A 44 9.21 -23.44 -24.19
N PHE A 45 9.23 -22.19 -23.74
CA PHE A 45 9.16 -21.03 -24.62
C PHE A 45 10.47 -20.80 -25.38
N VAL A 46 11.63 -21.02 -24.76
CA VAL A 46 12.94 -20.96 -25.43
C VAL A 46 13.05 -22.04 -26.52
N ALA A 47 12.57 -23.25 -26.24
CA ALA A 47 12.49 -24.32 -27.22
C ALA A 47 11.57 -23.93 -28.40
N PHE A 48 10.40 -23.37 -28.11
CA PHE A 48 9.49 -22.85 -29.13
C PHE A 48 10.12 -21.75 -29.99
N CYS A 49 10.84 -20.79 -29.39
CA CYS A 49 11.57 -19.76 -30.13
C CYS A 49 12.60 -20.37 -31.08
N SER A 50 13.34 -21.37 -30.60
CA SER A 50 14.34 -22.10 -31.41
C SER A 50 13.68 -22.85 -32.58
N GLU A 51 12.51 -23.46 -32.39
CA GLU A 51 11.72 -24.09 -33.46
C GLU A 51 11.18 -23.07 -34.48
N GLN A 52 11.09 -21.79 -34.12
CA GLN A 52 10.69 -20.69 -34.99
C GLN A 52 11.89 -19.95 -35.61
N ASP A 53 13.12 -20.43 -35.41
CA ASP A 53 14.35 -19.75 -35.85
C ASP A 53 14.49 -18.33 -35.25
N VAL A 54 13.97 -18.15 -34.02
CA VAL A 54 14.05 -16.90 -33.27
C VAL A 54 14.99 -17.07 -32.07
N ASP A 55 15.94 -16.16 -31.95
CA ASP A 55 16.88 -16.12 -30.84
C ASP A 55 16.20 -15.54 -29.58
N ALA A 56 16.02 -16.38 -28.56
CA ALA A 56 15.41 -15.98 -27.30
C ALA A 56 16.23 -14.88 -26.59
N ALA A 57 17.56 -14.84 -26.73
CA ALA A 57 18.36 -13.78 -26.11
C ALA A 57 18.05 -12.39 -26.69
N GLN A 58 17.73 -12.32 -27.99
CA GLN A 58 17.31 -11.06 -28.62
C GLN A 58 15.96 -10.59 -28.06
N LEU A 59 15.00 -11.51 -27.91
CA LEU A 59 13.72 -11.20 -27.27
C LEU A 59 13.91 -10.80 -25.80
N GLY A 60 14.89 -11.40 -25.12
CA GLY A 60 15.25 -11.12 -23.73
C GLY A 60 15.78 -9.70 -23.51
N SER A 61 16.43 -9.13 -24.53
CA SER A 61 17.04 -7.79 -24.48
C SER A 61 16.18 -6.67 -25.05
N ASP A 62 15.08 -6.99 -25.75
CA ASP A 62 14.25 -6.03 -26.46
C ASP A 62 12.75 -6.30 -26.21
N PRO A 63 12.12 -5.55 -25.29
CA PRO A 63 10.73 -5.79 -24.91
C PRO A 63 9.76 -5.49 -26.05
N ALA A 64 10.06 -4.55 -26.95
CA ALA A 64 9.20 -4.25 -28.09
C ALA A 64 9.15 -5.45 -29.04
N ARG A 65 10.33 -6.02 -29.34
CA ARG A 65 10.45 -7.21 -30.18
C ARG A 65 9.78 -8.44 -29.57
N LEU A 66 9.84 -8.58 -28.25
CA LEU A 66 9.10 -9.63 -27.54
C LEU A 66 7.59 -9.46 -27.72
N VAL A 67 7.04 -8.25 -27.51
CA VAL A 67 5.60 -7.98 -27.65
C VAL A 67 5.13 -8.29 -29.07
N GLU A 68 5.88 -7.85 -30.09
CA GLU A 68 5.58 -8.16 -31.49
C GLU A 68 5.60 -9.67 -31.79
N PHE A 69 6.56 -10.40 -31.21
CA PHE A 69 6.65 -11.85 -31.36
C PHE A 69 5.48 -12.58 -30.69
N LEU A 70 5.10 -12.18 -29.47
CA LEU A 70 3.96 -12.74 -28.74
C LEU A 70 2.64 -12.45 -29.46
N HIS A 71 2.48 -11.27 -30.07
CA HIS A 71 1.31 -10.93 -30.88
C HIS A 71 1.22 -11.83 -32.11
N SER A 72 2.27 -11.86 -32.93
CA SER A 72 2.30 -12.60 -34.19
C SER A 72 2.23 -14.12 -34.03
N SER A 73 2.82 -14.67 -32.96
CA SER A 73 2.83 -16.11 -32.67
C SER A 73 1.72 -16.53 -31.69
N GLY A 74 0.89 -15.60 -31.23
CA GLY A 74 -0.04 -15.79 -30.12
C GLY A 74 -1.04 -16.93 -30.31
N ALA A 75 -1.51 -17.17 -31.53
CA ALA A 75 -2.43 -18.28 -31.81
C ALA A 75 -1.79 -19.67 -31.59
N ARG A 76 -0.48 -19.80 -31.84
CA ARG A 76 0.26 -21.05 -31.65
C ARG A 76 0.67 -21.24 -30.20
N ILE A 77 1.03 -20.15 -29.52
CA ILE A 77 1.33 -20.14 -28.10
C ILE A 77 0.10 -20.57 -27.30
N ALA A 78 -1.06 -19.98 -27.58
CA ALA A 78 -2.31 -20.28 -26.86
C ALA A 78 -2.92 -21.65 -27.16
N ALA A 79 -2.41 -22.38 -28.17
CA ALA A 79 -2.82 -23.76 -28.43
C ALA A 79 -2.29 -24.74 -27.36
N ASP A 80 -1.33 -24.31 -26.56
CA ASP A 80 -0.70 -25.08 -25.49
C ASP A 80 -0.57 -24.22 -24.23
N SER A 81 -1.43 -24.49 -23.24
CA SER A 81 -1.48 -23.70 -22.00
C SER A 81 -0.16 -23.72 -21.23
N ALA A 82 0.65 -24.78 -21.34
CA ALA A 82 1.97 -24.84 -20.72
C ALA A 82 2.99 -23.95 -21.45
N LEU A 83 2.87 -23.83 -22.78
CA LEU A 83 3.69 -22.90 -23.57
C LEU A 83 3.27 -21.45 -23.31
N GLU A 84 1.97 -21.17 -23.17
CA GLU A 84 1.46 -19.86 -22.81
C GLU A 84 1.94 -19.41 -21.42
N ALA A 85 1.90 -20.29 -20.42
CA ALA A 85 2.44 -20.01 -19.10
C ALA A 85 3.96 -19.73 -19.15
N ALA A 86 4.71 -20.56 -19.90
CA ALA A 86 6.16 -20.37 -20.09
C ALA A 86 6.50 -19.04 -20.79
N ALA A 87 5.69 -18.63 -21.77
CA ALA A 87 5.83 -17.33 -22.45
C ALA A 87 5.58 -16.16 -21.48
N GLY A 88 4.62 -16.32 -20.56
CA GLY A 88 4.39 -15.38 -19.46
C GLY A 88 5.64 -15.24 -18.58
N VAL A 89 6.19 -16.36 -18.09
CA VAL A 89 7.42 -16.35 -17.27
C VAL A 89 8.58 -15.68 -17.99
N PHE A 90 8.77 -15.97 -19.28
CA PHE A 90 9.80 -15.31 -20.09
C PHE A 90 9.59 -13.79 -20.14
N ALA A 91 8.36 -13.34 -20.42
CA ALA A 91 8.05 -11.91 -20.46
C ALA A 91 8.26 -11.21 -19.12
N GLY A 92 7.89 -11.87 -18.01
CA GLY A 92 8.18 -11.35 -16.68
C GLY A 92 9.68 -11.23 -16.40
N ASN A 93 10.50 -12.20 -16.83
CA ASN A 93 11.95 -12.09 -16.69
C ASN A 93 12.56 -10.96 -17.53
N VAL A 94 12.04 -10.71 -18.74
CA VAL A 94 12.42 -9.51 -19.53
C VAL A 94 12.14 -8.24 -18.73
N LEU A 95 10.92 -8.07 -18.23
CA LEU A 95 10.53 -6.90 -17.44
C LEU A 95 11.39 -6.73 -16.17
N ALA A 96 11.71 -7.82 -15.47
CA ALA A 96 12.59 -7.80 -14.29
C ALA A 96 14.03 -7.40 -14.63
N HIS A 97 14.49 -7.70 -15.85
CA HIS A 97 15.82 -7.34 -16.33
C HIS A 97 15.93 -5.90 -16.84
N LEU A 98 14.82 -5.30 -17.30
CA LEU A 98 14.79 -3.91 -17.78
C LEU A 98 15.24 -2.90 -16.72
N ARG A 99 15.02 -3.20 -15.45
CA ARG A 99 15.40 -2.32 -14.33
C ARG A 99 16.02 -3.06 -13.14
N PRO A 100 17.01 -2.47 -12.46
CA PRO A 100 17.62 -3.07 -11.26
C PRO A 100 16.68 -3.23 -10.06
N ASP A 101 15.68 -2.35 -9.93
CA ASP A 101 14.69 -2.31 -8.84
C ASP A 101 13.40 -3.11 -9.14
N ALA A 102 13.30 -3.69 -10.34
CA ALA A 102 12.19 -4.55 -10.70
C ALA A 102 12.36 -5.97 -10.14
N GLN A 103 11.28 -6.52 -9.59
CA GLN A 103 11.24 -7.85 -8.97
C GLN A 103 9.90 -8.55 -9.20
N TRP A 104 9.92 -9.87 -9.19
CA TRP A 104 8.72 -10.70 -9.12
C TRP A 104 8.03 -10.55 -7.76
N ARG A 105 6.70 -10.45 -7.77
CA ARG A 105 5.84 -10.45 -6.59
C ARG A 105 4.65 -11.37 -6.83
N THR A 106 4.29 -12.16 -5.82
CA THR A 106 3.09 -12.98 -5.81
C THR A 106 2.29 -12.61 -4.57
N PHE A 107 0.99 -12.34 -4.72
CA PHE A 107 0.09 -12.11 -3.59
C PHE A 107 -0.93 -13.24 -3.50
N GLU A 108 -1.37 -13.57 -2.28
CA GLU A 108 -2.47 -14.52 -2.09
C GLU A 108 -3.71 -14.06 -2.85
N GLY A 109 -4.31 -14.97 -3.63
CA GLY A 109 -5.48 -14.69 -4.46
C GLY A 109 -5.22 -13.77 -5.65
N SER A 110 -3.96 -13.46 -5.99
CA SER A 110 -3.60 -12.64 -7.16
C SER A 110 -2.63 -13.38 -8.08
N SER A 111 -2.65 -12.98 -9.34
CA SER A 111 -1.68 -13.44 -10.34
C SER A 111 -0.26 -12.97 -10.02
N PRO A 112 0.77 -13.74 -10.40
CA PRO A 112 2.16 -13.28 -10.35
C PRO A 112 2.34 -12.00 -11.17
N ALA A 113 3.08 -11.05 -10.61
CA ALA A 113 3.39 -9.77 -11.24
C ALA A 113 4.89 -9.49 -11.20
N VAL A 114 5.36 -8.65 -12.12
CA VAL A 114 6.74 -8.14 -12.14
C VAL A 114 6.72 -6.63 -12.20
N GLY A 115 7.59 -5.99 -11.43
CA GLY A 115 7.79 -4.56 -11.52
C GLY A 115 8.46 -4.00 -10.27
N ASN A 116 8.43 -2.68 -10.13
CA ASN A 116 8.95 -1.98 -8.96
C ASN A 116 7.79 -1.43 -8.12
N ASP A 117 8.07 -0.58 -7.13
CA ASP A 117 6.98 -0.01 -6.34
C ASP A 117 6.07 0.89 -7.17
N ASP A 118 6.59 1.50 -8.25
CA ASP A 118 5.85 2.45 -9.09
C ASP A 118 4.88 1.77 -10.08
N LEU A 119 5.27 0.64 -10.66
CA LEU A 119 4.52 -0.07 -11.69
C LEU A 119 4.68 -1.58 -11.54
N GLN A 120 3.55 -2.29 -11.61
CA GLN A 120 3.49 -3.75 -11.60
C GLN A 120 2.78 -4.23 -12.87
N PHE A 121 3.36 -5.22 -13.53
CA PHE A 121 2.80 -5.89 -14.71
C PHE A 121 2.32 -7.28 -14.30
N GLU A 122 1.01 -7.51 -14.37
CA GLU A 122 0.44 -8.84 -14.20
C GLU A 122 0.88 -9.75 -15.35
N ILE A 123 1.49 -10.88 -15.02
CA ILE A 123 2.09 -11.78 -16.00
C ILE A 123 1.12 -12.87 -16.45
N GLU A 124 0.26 -13.33 -15.55
CA GLU A 124 -0.78 -14.30 -15.89
C GLU A 124 -1.73 -13.70 -16.95
N GLY A 125 -1.98 -14.44 -18.03
CA GLY A 125 -2.83 -13.97 -19.13
C GLY A 125 -2.24 -12.82 -19.98
N LEU A 126 -1.04 -12.32 -19.67
CA LEU A 126 -0.38 -11.29 -20.48
C LEU A 126 -0.18 -11.73 -21.95
N PRO A 127 0.30 -12.96 -22.25
CA PRO A 127 0.40 -13.40 -23.65
C PRO A 127 -0.95 -13.42 -24.37
N GLY A 128 -2.02 -13.84 -23.68
CA GLY A 128 -3.39 -13.82 -24.21
C GLY A 128 -3.90 -12.41 -24.51
N ARG A 129 -3.65 -11.44 -23.61
CA ARG A 129 -3.99 -10.02 -23.82
C ARG A 129 -3.22 -9.43 -24.99
N ILE A 130 -1.92 -9.70 -25.08
CA ILE A 130 -1.09 -9.25 -26.20
C ILE A 130 -1.64 -9.82 -27.51
N ARG A 131 -1.95 -11.12 -27.58
CA ARG A 131 -2.53 -11.75 -28.77
C ARG A 131 -3.81 -11.07 -29.28
N GLU A 132 -4.69 -10.68 -28.37
CA GLU A 132 -6.01 -10.10 -28.68
C GLU A 132 -5.96 -8.58 -28.94
N ALA A 133 -4.83 -7.94 -28.66
CA ALA A 133 -4.67 -6.51 -28.77
C ALA A 133 -4.66 -6.01 -30.21
N ASP A 134 -5.21 -4.81 -30.40
CA ASP A 134 -5.03 -4.03 -31.63
C ASP A 134 -3.69 -3.27 -31.62
N VAL A 135 -3.37 -2.65 -32.76
CA VAL A 135 -2.09 -1.96 -32.95
C VAL A 135 -1.94 -0.78 -32.00
N GLU A 136 -3.01 -0.03 -31.73
CA GLU A 136 -2.98 1.13 -30.84
C GLU A 136 -2.65 0.72 -29.41
N TRP A 137 -3.26 -0.37 -28.93
CA TRP A 137 -2.95 -0.92 -27.62
C TRP A 137 -1.51 -1.42 -27.53
N LEU A 138 -1.00 -2.10 -28.56
CA LEU A 138 0.39 -2.59 -28.57
C LEU A 138 1.41 -1.44 -28.53
N GLU A 139 1.20 -0.40 -29.34
CA GLU A 139 2.05 0.79 -29.35
C GLU A 139 2.02 1.48 -27.98
N GLY A 140 0.83 1.63 -27.37
CA GLY A 140 0.68 2.18 -26.04
C GLY A 140 1.39 1.34 -24.97
N PHE A 141 1.24 0.02 -25.00
CA PHE A 141 1.88 -0.89 -24.05
C PHE A 141 3.41 -0.85 -24.16
N ILE A 142 3.95 -0.83 -25.38
CA ILE A 142 5.39 -0.68 -25.62
C ILE A 142 5.89 0.68 -25.11
N SER A 143 5.14 1.77 -25.35
CA SER A 143 5.47 3.10 -24.83
C SER A 143 5.58 3.10 -23.31
N VAL A 144 4.60 2.49 -22.61
CA VAL A 144 4.61 2.37 -21.14
C VAL A 144 5.85 1.63 -20.64
N ILE A 145 6.23 0.52 -21.28
CA ILE A 145 7.43 -0.24 -20.89
C ILE A 145 8.71 0.58 -21.13
N GLN A 146 8.83 1.24 -22.27
CA GLN A 146 10.01 2.05 -22.62
C GLN A 146 10.15 3.28 -21.73
N GLU A 147 9.04 3.95 -21.43
CA GLU A 147 8.98 5.06 -20.48
C GLU A 147 9.44 4.58 -19.10
N TRP A 148 8.85 3.50 -18.59
CA TRP A 148 9.22 2.90 -17.31
C TRP A 148 10.69 2.49 -17.25
N GLN A 149 11.25 1.91 -18.32
CA GLN A 149 12.68 1.56 -18.41
C GLN A 149 13.58 2.81 -18.36
N SER A 150 13.16 3.91 -18.98
CA SER A 150 13.93 5.15 -19.06
C SER A 150 13.86 6.03 -17.81
N GLU A 151 12.91 5.74 -16.92
CA GLU A 151 12.83 6.40 -15.62
C GLU A 151 14.07 6.04 -14.81
N GLU A 152 14.89 7.04 -14.49
CA GLU A 152 15.91 6.88 -13.46
C GLU A 152 15.20 6.38 -12.21
N ALA A 153 15.75 5.34 -11.58
CA ALA A 153 15.40 5.01 -10.21
C ALA A 153 15.89 6.18 -9.33
N GLU A 154 15.19 7.31 -9.36
CA GLU A 154 15.35 8.39 -8.40
C GLU A 154 14.94 7.80 -7.06
N SER A 155 15.89 7.17 -6.39
CA SER A 155 15.76 6.82 -4.99
C SER A 155 15.85 8.14 -4.22
N LEU A 156 14.77 8.91 -4.23
CA LEU A 156 14.61 9.95 -3.23
C LEU A 156 14.81 9.25 -1.87
N PRO A 157 15.68 9.78 -1.00
CA PRO A 157 15.89 9.17 0.30
C PRO A 157 14.54 9.02 0.98
N ALA A 158 14.37 7.85 1.62
CA ALA A 158 13.20 7.57 2.42
C ALA A 158 12.96 8.73 3.38
N MET A 159 11.72 9.19 3.44
CA MET A 159 11.38 10.24 4.38
C MET A 159 11.58 9.72 5.82
N GLN A 160 12.27 10.50 6.64
CA GLN A 160 12.54 10.15 8.03
C GLN A 160 12.11 11.32 8.93
N PRO A 161 10.80 11.40 9.25
CA PRO A 161 10.31 12.37 10.23
C PRO A 161 11.08 12.21 11.54
N ARG A 162 11.35 13.32 12.22
CA ARG A 162 12.13 13.33 13.47
C ARG A 162 11.23 13.73 14.63
N PRO A 163 10.51 12.76 15.22
CA PRO A 163 9.63 13.08 16.33
C PRO A 163 10.42 13.60 17.54
N VAL A 164 9.76 14.42 18.33
CA VAL A 164 10.24 14.88 19.63
C VAL A 164 9.58 14.02 20.71
N PRO A 165 10.37 13.30 21.53
CA PRO A 165 9.82 12.54 22.64
C PRO A 165 9.04 13.43 23.61
N ALA A 166 8.02 12.86 24.26
CA ALA A 166 7.23 13.57 25.26
C ALA A 166 8.14 14.18 26.35
N ALA A 167 7.88 15.45 26.69
CA ALA A 167 8.67 16.16 27.68
C ALA A 167 8.47 15.53 29.08
N PRO A 168 9.49 15.55 29.96
CA PRO A 168 9.32 15.10 31.35
C PRO A 168 8.17 15.84 32.04
N GLY A 169 7.18 15.10 32.53
CA GLY A 169 5.99 15.66 33.21
C GLY A 169 4.81 15.99 32.30
N GLN A 170 4.92 15.79 30.98
CA GLN A 170 3.76 15.76 30.10
C GLN A 170 2.84 14.60 30.51
N PRO A 171 1.53 14.84 30.71
CA PRO A 171 0.62 13.77 31.07
C PRO A 171 0.52 12.77 29.90
N PRO A 172 0.64 11.46 30.14
CA PRO A 172 0.46 10.47 29.08
C PRO A 172 -1.01 10.38 28.70
N TYR A 173 -1.28 10.02 27.45
CA TYR A 173 -2.61 9.57 27.05
C TYR A 173 -2.98 8.30 27.83
N VAL A 174 -4.24 8.23 28.28
CA VAL A 174 -4.79 7.04 28.95
C VAL A 174 -6.04 6.62 28.20
N ARG A 175 -5.98 5.43 27.57
CA ARG A 175 -7.11 4.87 26.84
C ARG A 175 -8.30 4.62 27.79
N PRO A 176 -9.52 5.04 27.42
CA PRO A 176 -10.74 4.59 28.08
C PRO A 176 -10.90 3.06 28.00
N ALA A 177 -11.53 2.46 29.00
CA ALA A 177 -11.87 1.04 28.92
C ALA A 177 -12.83 0.79 27.75
N LEU A 178 -12.46 -0.13 26.86
CA LEU A 178 -13.33 -0.59 25.79
C LEU A 178 -14.34 -1.60 26.34
N PRO A 179 -15.60 -1.59 25.84
CA PRO A 179 -16.59 -2.58 26.25
C PRO A 179 -16.14 -3.96 25.75
N VAL A 180 -16.01 -4.90 26.69
CA VAL A 180 -15.77 -6.31 26.35
C VAL A 180 -17.13 -6.95 26.07
N GLU A 181 -17.48 -7.05 24.80
CA GLU A 181 -18.69 -7.73 24.34
C GLU A 181 -18.37 -9.13 23.81
N GLU A 182 -19.22 -10.09 24.17
CA GLU A 182 -19.09 -11.46 23.69
C GLU A 182 -19.96 -11.65 22.44
N PHE A 183 -19.30 -11.67 21.28
CA PHE A 183 -19.97 -11.93 20.00
C PHE A 183 -20.20 -13.43 19.83
N ARG A 184 -21.35 -13.81 19.23
CA ARG A 184 -21.74 -15.21 19.07
C ARG A 184 -22.05 -15.52 17.61
N SER A 185 -21.58 -16.66 17.14
CA SER A 185 -21.90 -17.18 15.81
C SER A 185 -23.40 -17.49 15.68
N PRO A 186 -23.91 -17.74 14.46
CA PRO A 186 -25.28 -18.22 14.25
C PRO A 186 -25.62 -19.50 15.05
N ASP A 187 -24.62 -20.33 15.36
CA ASP A 187 -24.74 -21.55 16.17
C ASP A 187 -24.65 -21.28 17.69
N GLY A 188 -24.56 -20.01 18.11
CA GLY A 188 -24.50 -19.57 19.49
C GLY A 188 -23.13 -19.71 20.17
N GLN A 189 -22.09 -20.13 19.44
CA GLN A 189 -20.74 -20.26 19.97
C GLN A 189 -20.05 -18.90 20.07
N PRO A 190 -19.26 -18.62 21.13
CA PRO A 190 -18.50 -17.39 21.23
C PRO A 190 -17.49 -17.28 20.08
N ILE A 191 -17.39 -16.09 19.48
CA ILE A 191 -16.42 -15.79 18.42
C ILE A 191 -15.18 -15.15 19.08
N PRO A 192 -14.00 -15.79 19.01
CA PRO A 192 -12.78 -15.25 19.62
C PRO A 192 -12.07 -14.30 18.65
N TYR A 193 -12.70 -13.16 18.35
CA TYR A 193 -12.12 -12.14 17.45
C TYR A 193 -10.67 -11.80 17.84
N GLY A 194 -9.82 -11.61 16.83
CA GLY A 194 -8.36 -11.41 16.97
C GLY A 194 -7.54 -12.70 17.09
N SER A 195 -8.20 -13.87 17.17
CA SER A 195 -7.54 -15.17 17.26
C SER A 195 -8.32 -16.30 16.57
N ARG A 196 -9.31 -15.94 15.74
CA ARG A 196 -10.31 -16.86 15.16
C ARG A 196 -9.70 -17.89 14.22
N TRP A 197 -8.67 -17.52 13.47
CA TRP A 197 -8.21 -18.27 12.30
C TRP A 197 -6.92 -19.09 12.50
N GLY A 198 -6.20 -18.87 13.59
CA GLY A 198 -4.97 -19.63 13.89
C GLY A 198 -3.94 -19.58 12.74
N VAL A 199 -3.22 -20.69 12.53
CA VAL A 199 -2.18 -20.80 11.49
C VAL A 199 -2.73 -21.07 10.09
N ASP A 200 -3.92 -21.67 10.00
CA ASP A 200 -4.52 -22.08 8.73
C ASP A 200 -5.20 -20.91 7.98
N GLY A 201 -5.42 -19.80 8.67
CA GLY A 201 -5.99 -18.58 8.10
C GLY A 201 -7.52 -18.66 7.91
N PRO A 202 -8.13 -17.54 7.50
CA PRO A 202 -9.57 -17.48 7.29
C PRO A 202 -9.99 -18.32 6.08
N PRO A 203 -11.15 -18.98 6.13
CA PRO A 203 -11.72 -19.63 4.96
C PRO A 203 -12.22 -18.58 3.96
N LEU A 204 -12.32 -18.93 2.67
CA LEU A 204 -12.65 -17.98 1.59
C LEU A 204 -14.02 -17.30 1.81
N GLU A 205 -14.98 -18.00 2.39
CA GLU A 205 -16.30 -17.48 2.71
C GLU A 205 -16.31 -16.40 3.82
N ALA A 206 -15.22 -16.21 4.56
CA ALA A 206 -15.10 -15.14 5.55
C ALA A 206 -14.67 -13.80 4.91
N TYR A 207 -14.15 -13.83 3.69
CA TYR A 207 -13.73 -12.62 2.98
C TYR A 207 -14.96 -11.84 2.51
N SER A 208 -14.90 -10.52 2.64
CA SER A 208 -15.98 -9.60 2.25
C SER A 208 -17.31 -9.83 2.98
N VAL A 209 -17.27 -10.49 4.13
CA VAL A 209 -18.42 -10.69 5.02
C VAL A 209 -18.21 -9.86 6.29
N ASP A 210 -19.11 -8.92 6.53
CA ASP A 210 -19.04 -8.01 7.67
C ASP A 210 -20.11 -8.39 8.72
N SER A 211 -19.79 -9.36 9.58
CA SER A 211 -20.62 -9.69 10.74
C SER A 211 -20.19 -8.86 11.95
N HIS A 212 -21.09 -8.62 12.91
CA HIS A 212 -20.77 -7.97 14.18
C HIS A 212 -19.97 -6.68 14.07
N THR A 213 -20.37 -5.77 13.19
CA THR A 213 -19.65 -4.49 12.97
C THR A 213 -19.72 -3.58 14.18
N GLU A 214 -20.72 -3.77 15.06
CA GLU A 214 -20.83 -3.13 16.36
C GLU A 214 -19.60 -3.35 17.26
N ARG A 215 -18.78 -4.39 16.98
CA ARG A 215 -17.53 -4.64 17.70
C ARG A 215 -16.55 -3.47 17.66
N PHE A 216 -16.62 -2.62 16.63
CA PHE A 216 -15.74 -1.47 16.47
C PHE A 216 -16.24 -0.20 17.18
N ALA A 217 -17.44 -0.20 17.77
CA ALA A 217 -18.03 0.99 18.39
C ALA A 217 -17.15 1.67 19.47
N GLY A 218 -16.26 0.90 20.11
CA GLY A 218 -15.25 1.42 21.03
C GLY A 218 -14.29 2.45 20.42
N LEU A 219 -14.05 2.42 19.10
CA LEU A 219 -13.13 3.34 18.41
C LEU A 219 -13.58 4.79 18.50
N HIS A 220 -14.89 5.06 18.47
CA HIS A 220 -15.42 6.41 18.66
C HIS A 220 -15.08 6.95 20.06
N THR A 221 -15.13 6.09 21.08
CA THR A 221 -14.76 6.45 22.46
C THR A 221 -13.27 6.80 22.55
N VAL A 222 -12.40 5.98 21.94
CA VAL A 222 -10.95 6.20 21.93
C VAL A 222 -10.59 7.48 21.18
N ALA A 223 -11.15 7.69 19.98
CA ALA A 223 -10.91 8.90 19.19
C ALA A 223 -11.32 10.17 19.94
N ARG A 224 -12.48 10.19 20.61
CA ARG A 224 -12.90 11.35 21.42
C ARG A 224 -11.96 11.60 22.60
N ALA A 225 -11.48 10.55 23.27
CA ALA A 225 -10.51 10.69 24.34
C ALA A 225 -9.15 11.21 23.82
N LEU A 226 -8.71 10.78 22.63
CA LEU A 226 -7.52 11.30 21.98
C LEU A 226 -7.67 12.78 21.65
N ILE A 227 -8.79 13.20 21.06
CA ILE A 227 -9.08 14.61 20.78
C ILE A 227 -8.99 15.44 22.06
N GLU A 228 -9.60 14.98 23.15
CA GLU A 228 -9.57 15.71 24.42
C GLU A 228 -8.15 15.79 24.99
N HIS A 229 -7.43 14.68 25.01
CA HIS A 229 -6.03 14.65 25.42
C HIS A 229 -5.17 15.64 24.62
N LEU A 230 -5.33 15.67 23.29
CA LEU A 230 -4.57 16.59 22.45
C LEU A 230 -4.90 18.06 22.76
N ARG A 231 -6.16 18.40 23.02
CA ARG A 231 -6.60 19.76 23.39
C ARG A 231 -6.05 20.22 24.74
N GLU A 232 -5.93 19.29 25.69
CA GLU A 232 -5.38 19.56 27.01
C GLU A 232 -3.87 19.80 26.96
N VAL A 233 -3.14 19.01 26.17
CA VAL A 233 -1.67 18.99 26.15
C VAL A 233 -1.06 19.98 25.16
N TYR A 234 -1.64 20.11 23.97
CA TYR A 234 -1.08 20.88 22.86
C TYR A 234 -1.83 22.21 22.64
N ASP A 235 -1.14 23.19 22.05
CA ASP A 235 -1.73 24.46 21.61
C ASP A 235 -2.39 24.25 20.24
N VAL A 236 -3.63 23.76 20.31
CA VAL A 236 -4.44 23.35 19.17
C VAL A 236 -5.87 23.86 19.32
N ASP A 237 -6.43 24.34 18.21
CA ASP A 237 -7.86 24.65 18.11
C ASP A 237 -8.60 23.41 17.59
N ALA A 238 -9.71 23.03 18.24
CA ALA A 238 -10.54 21.91 17.85
C ALA A 238 -11.94 22.40 17.49
N GLU A 239 -12.36 22.17 16.26
CA GLU A 239 -13.61 22.68 15.71
C GLU A 239 -14.38 21.57 14.98
N PRO A 240 -15.72 21.52 15.08
CA PRO A 240 -16.52 20.69 14.19
C PRO A 240 -16.29 21.11 12.74
N ASP A 241 -16.00 20.17 11.86
CA ASP A 241 -15.68 20.48 10.46
C ASP A 241 -16.48 19.62 9.45
N PRO A 242 -17.83 19.67 9.50
CA PRO A 242 -18.66 18.85 8.62
C PRO A 242 -18.58 19.28 7.14
N GLU A 243 -18.21 20.53 6.86
CA GLU A 243 -18.17 21.07 5.50
C GLU A 243 -16.98 20.52 4.69
N ARG A 244 -15.88 20.19 5.37
CA ARG A 244 -14.67 19.63 4.74
C ARG A 244 -14.64 18.10 4.69
N VAL A 245 -15.63 17.42 5.28
CA VAL A 245 -15.76 15.96 5.22
C VAL A 245 -15.87 15.42 3.80
N PRO A 246 -16.79 15.91 2.93
CA PRO A 246 -16.88 15.48 1.52
C PRO A 246 -15.62 15.76 0.71
N GLU A 247 -14.83 16.69 1.21
CA GLU A 247 -13.67 17.24 0.56
C GLU A 247 -12.38 16.51 0.93
N LEU A 248 -12.25 16.05 2.17
CA LEU A 248 -11.03 15.47 2.73
C LEU A 248 -11.10 13.95 2.91
N LEU A 249 -12.28 13.34 2.76
CA LEU A 249 -12.49 11.94 3.07
C LEU A 249 -13.09 11.20 1.87
N VAL A 250 -12.37 10.21 1.33
CA VAL A 250 -12.85 9.31 0.27
C VAL A 250 -14.15 8.62 0.71
N HIS A 251 -14.26 8.26 1.99
CA HIS A 251 -15.44 7.63 2.60
C HIS A 251 -16.42 8.62 3.24
N SER A 252 -16.46 9.86 2.76
CA SER A 252 -17.26 10.95 3.35
C SER A 252 -18.77 10.65 3.49
N GLU A 253 -19.35 9.79 2.65
CA GLU A 253 -20.77 9.42 2.73
C GLU A 253 -21.15 8.68 4.02
N GLU A 254 -20.17 7.99 4.64
CA GLU A 254 -20.36 7.24 5.87
C GLU A 254 -20.11 8.09 7.12
N VAL A 255 -19.41 9.22 6.97
CA VAL A 255 -19.00 10.11 8.06
C VAL A 255 -20.21 10.92 8.53
N ARG A 256 -20.49 10.85 9.83
CA ARG A 256 -21.63 11.50 10.49
C ARG A 256 -21.25 12.76 11.24
N GLU A 257 -20.02 12.80 11.73
CA GLU A 257 -19.46 13.89 12.49
C GLU A 257 -17.97 13.99 12.13
N ALA A 258 -17.43 15.20 12.10
CA ALA A 258 -15.99 15.39 12.03
C ALA A 258 -15.51 16.51 12.93
N VAL A 259 -14.29 16.33 13.44
CA VAL A 259 -13.59 17.28 14.29
C VAL A 259 -12.19 17.50 13.72
N ARG A 260 -11.88 18.76 13.41
CA ARG A 260 -10.57 19.19 12.91
C ARG A 260 -9.77 19.83 14.02
N LEU A 261 -8.53 19.38 14.18
CA LEU A 261 -7.56 19.86 15.15
C LEU A 261 -6.44 20.61 14.42
N THR A 262 -6.40 21.93 14.58
CA THR A 262 -5.44 22.81 13.92
C THR A 262 -4.39 23.30 14.91
N PRO A 263 -3.14 22.80 14.85
CA PRO A 263 -2.07 23.30 15.71
C PRO A 263 -1.73 24.76 15.39
N ARG A 264 -1.23 25.52 16.37
CA ARG A 264 -0.81 26.92 16.15
C ARG A 264 0.38 27.07 15.21
N ASP A 265 1.29 26.09 15.16
CA ASP A 265 2.41 26.10 14.22
C ASP A 265 1.93 25.67 12.83
N PRO A 266 1.98 26.55 11.80
CA PRO A 266 1.57 26.20 10.44
C PRO A 266 2.52 25.21 9.73
N GLY A 267 3.64 24.84 10.36
CA GLY A 267 4.53 23.77 9.94
C GLY A 267 4.22 22.41 10.60
N ALA A 268 3.20 22.33 11.46
CA ALA A 268 2.72 21.08 12.06
C ALA A 268 1.50 20.52 11.31
N ALA A 269 1.38 19.20 11.25
CA ALA A 269 0.29 18.53 10.54
C ALA A 269 -1.05 18.78 11.23
N VAL A 270 -2.09 19.06 10.46
CA VAL A 270 -3.47 19.07 10.94
C VAL A 270 -3.99 17.64 11.07
N LEU A 271 -4.86 17.39 12.04
CA LEU A 271 -5.61 16.13 12.12
C LEU A 271 -7.10 16.41 11.98
N THR A 272 -7.78 15.69 11.09
CA THR A 272 -9.24 15.69 10.99
C THR A 272 -9.76 14.29 11.28
N PHE A 273 -10.57 14.16 12.30
CA PHE A 273 -11.24 12.91 12.69
C PHE A 273 -12.64 12.88 12.10
N GLY A 274 -12.97 11.86 11.32
CA GLY A 274 -14.31 11.54 10.85
C GLY A 274 -14.87 10.32 11.56
N PHE A 275 -16.06 10.43 12.14
CA PHE A 275 -16.77 9.35 12.83
C PHE A 275 -17.82 8.74 11.89
N THR A 276 -17.66 7.46 11.53
CA THR A 276 -18.48 6.81 10.51
C THR A 276 -19.66 6.02 11.09
N SER A 277 -20.69 5.73 10.28
CA SER A 277 -21.84 4.88 10.68
C SER A 277 -21.52 3.39 10.71
N TYR A 278 -20.63 2.91 9.85
CA TYR A 278 -19.87 1.69 10.14
C TYR A 278 -18.93 2.08 11.27
N PRO A 279 -19.06 1.61 12.52
CA PRO A 279 -18.64 2.37 13.70
C PRO A 279 -17.10 2.41 13.87
N GLY A 280 -16.44 3.12 12.97
CA GLY A 280 -15.01 3.30 12.82
C GLY A 280 -14.66 4.78 12.74
N VAL A 281 -13.38 5.04 12.52
CA VAL A 281 -12.80 6.37 12.53
C VAL A 281 -11.92 6.52 11.30
N VAL A 282 -12.12 7.59 10.55
CA VAL A 282 -11.17 8.01 9.52
C VAL A 282 -10.38 9.20 10.05
N VAL A 283 -9.07 9.17 9.89
CA VAL A 283 -8.17 10.25 10.29
C VAL A 283 -7.44 10.75 9.06
N HIS A 284 -7.76 11.96 8.62
CA HIS A 284 -6.96 12.66 7.64
C HIS A 284 -5.82 13.41 8.34
N ALA A 285 -4.58 13.10 7.98
CA ALA A 285 -3.40 13.71 8.58
C ALA A 285 -2.64 14.58 7.56
N GLY A 286 -2.34 15.81 7.96
CA GLY A 286 -1.65 16.77 7.11
C GLY A 286 -2.50 17.22 5.93
N LEU A 287 -2.10 16.88 4.70
CA LEU A 287 -2.71 17.41 3.47
C LEU A 287 -3.26 16.36 2.50
N LEU A 288 -2.72 15.14 2.51
CA LEU A 288 -2.94 14.20 1.41
C LEU A 288 -3.35 12.79 1.84
N HIS A 289 -3.10 12.37 3.09
CA HIS A 289 -3.32 10.98 3.49
C HIS A 289 -4.45 10.79 4.49
N GLU A 290 -5.27 9.78 4.20
CA GLU A 290 -6.32 9.26 5.06
C GLU A 290 -5.93 7.91 5.67
N PHE A 291 -6.14 7.76 6.97
CA PHE A 291 -6.00 6.51 7.70
C PHE A 291 -7.36 6.03 8.19
N ILE A 292 -7.73 4.80 7.91
CA ILE A 292 -9.07 4.26 8.21
C ILE A 292 -8.95 3.15 9.27
N PHE A 293 -9.83 3.21 10.27
CA PHE A 293 -9.89 2.28 11.39
C PHE A 293 -11.33 1.79 11.58
N PRO A 294 -11.65 0.50 11.40
CA PRO A 294 -10.77 -0.57 10.91
C PRO A 294 -10.33 -0.37 9.46
N SER A 295 -9.16 -0.90 9.09
CA SER A 295 -8.75 -0.95 7.68
C SER A 295 -9.60 -1.94 6.87
N CYS A 296 -10.10 -2.98 7.52
CA CYS A 296 -11.05 -3.90 6.92
C CYS A 296 -12.04 -4.44 7.94
N GLY A 297 -13.33 -4.29 7.64
CA GLY A 297 -14.43 -4.75 8.47
C GLY A 297 -14.71 -6.25 8.46
N CYS A 298 -14.10 -6.98 7.50
CA CYS A 298 -14.53 -8.34 7.20
C CYS A 298 -14.10 -9.36 8.27
N ASP A 299 -14.87 -10.42 8.37
CA ASP A 299 -14.65 -11.53 9.29
C ASP A 299 -13.29 -12.22 9.06
N ALA A 300 -12.77 -12.22 7.83
CA ALA A 300 -11.47 -12.80 7.50
C ALA A 300 -10.29 -12.03 8.13
N CYS A 301 -10.37 -10.70 8.17
CA CYS A 301 -9.32 -9.86 8.74
C CYS A 301 -9.23 -9.99 10.27
N ASP A 302 -10.34 -10.37 10.91
CA ASP A 302 -10.40 -10.68 12.34
C ASP A 302 -9.91 -9.52 13.25
N GLU A 303 -10.00 -8.28 12.75
CA GLU A 303 -9.62 -7.07 13.49
C GLU A 303 -10.54 -6.85 14.70
N THR A 304 -9.95 -6.39 15.82
CA THR A 304 -10.67 -6.02 17.05
C THR A 304 -10.61 -4.53 17.32
N ALA A 305 -11.55 -4.00 18.11
CA ALA A 305 -11.51 -2.60 18.54
C ALA A 305 -10.23 -2.27 19.32
N GLU A 306 -9.68 -3.20 20.09
CA GLU A 306 -8.41 -3.02 20.80
C GLU A 306 -7.24 -2.85 19.82
N SER A 307 -7.13 -3.74 18.83
CA SER A 307 -6.03 -3.68 17.85
C SER A 307 -6.09 -2.42 17.00
N GLU A 308 -7.29 -1.99 16.62
CA GLU A 308 -7.49 -0.78 15.84
C GLU A 308 -7.33 0.49 16.70
N ALA A 309 -7.71 0.45 17.98
CA ALA A 309 -7.41 1.51 18.94
C ALA A 309 -5.90 1.68 19.13
N ASP A 310 -5.14 0.58 19.23
CA ASP A 310 -3.68 0.64 19.31
C ASP A 310 -3.09 1.35 18.08
N ARG A 311 -3.59 1.06 16.87
CA ARG A 311 -3.12 1.69 15.63
C ARG A 311 -3.51 3.17 15.56
N LEU A 312 -4.75 3.51 15.90
CA LEU A 312 -5.25 4.88 15.94
C LEU A 312 -4.41 5.75 16.90
N GLU A 313 -4.13 5.23 18.11
CA GLU A 313 -3.30 5.92 19.09
C GLU A 313 -1.87 6.11 18.62
N ARG A 314 -1.26 5.06 18.04
CA ARG A 314 0.07 5.14 17.44
C ARG A 314 0.14 6.24 16.39
N LEU A 315 -0.83 6.30 15.48
CA LEU A 315 -0.91 7.34 14.46
C LEU A 315 -0.99 8.73 15.07
N VAL A 316 -2.02 8.96 15.90
CA VAL A 316 -2.35 10.29 16.40
C VAL A 316 -1.23 10.85 17.27
N LEU A 317 -0.64 10.02 18.14
CA LEU A 317 0.44 10.46 19.02
C LEU A 317 1.76 10.66 18.26
N ALA A 318 2.06 9.85 17.24
CA ALA A 318 3.22 10.06 16.37
C ALA A 318 3.09 11.38 15.58
N VAL A 319 1.92 11.67 15.01
CA VAL A 319 1.67 12.95 14.30
C VAL A 319 1.87 14.14 15.23
N ALA A 320 1.27 14.13 16.42
CA ALA A 320 1.42 15.21 17.40
C ALA A 320 2.88 15.41 17.83
N ALA A 321 3.67 14.32 17.91
CA ALA A 321 5.10 14.36 18.21
C ALA A 321 5.98 14.83 17.03
N GLY A 322 5.43 15.12 15.85
CA GLY A 322 6.22 15.47 14.65
C GLY A 322 6.86 14.27 13.97
N GLY A 323 6.33 13.07 14.24
CA GLY A 323 6.74 11.81 13.64
C GLY A 323 6.09 11.54 12.29
N TYR A 324 5.37 12.49 11.70
CA TYR A 324 4.65 12.33 10.43
C TYR A 324 5.22 13.25 9.35
N GLY A 325 5.29 12.76 8.12
CA GLY A 325 5.63 13.57 6.97
C GLY A 325 4.97 13.09 5.69
N GLU A 326 4.80 14.01 4.75
CA GLU A 326 4.21 13.75 3.43
C GLU A 326 5.06 14.39 2.34
N ARG A 327 5.13 13.76 1.18
CA ARG A 327 5.83 14.28 0.00
C ARG A 327 4.96 14.08 -1.23
N TYR A 328 4.87 15.14 -2.02
CA TYR A 328 4.18 15.13 -3.30
C TYR A 328 4.71 16.28 -4.18
N PRO A 329 4.85 16.10 -5.49
CA PRO A 329 4.76 14.81 -6.21
C PRO A 329 6.03 13.97 -6.00
N VAL A 330 5.86 12.64 -5.99
CA VAL A 330 6.97 11.67 -6.06
C VAL A 330 6.98 11.02 -7.44
N GLY A 331 8.12 11.10 -8.12
CA GLY A 331 8.30 10.55 -9.46
C GLY A 331 7.42 11.23 -10.53
N ARG A 332 7.46 10.69 -11.75
CA ARG A 332 6.71 11.24 -12.90
C ARG A 332 5.21 10.98 -12.81
N ARG A 333 4.80 9.93 -12.09
CA ARG A 333 3.39 9.59 -11.83
C ARG A 333 2.71 10.55 -10.86
N GLY A 334 3.47 11.41 -10.18
CA GLY A 334 2.92 12.33 -9.20
C GLY A 334 2.33 11.57 -8.01
N TRP A 335 3.07 10.62 -7.45
CA TRP A 335 2.60 9.86 -6.30
C TRP A 335 2.65 10.68 -5.02
N SER A 336 1.75 10.39 -4.10
CA SER A 336 1.86 10.81 -2.71
C SER A 336 2.69 9.78 -1.94
N GLU A 337 3.59 10.26 -1.09
CA GLU A 337 4.37 9.47 -0.15
C GLU A 337 4.07 9.96 1.26
N TYR A 338 3.91 9.04 2.21
CA TYR A 338 3.87 9.37 3.63
C TYR A 338 4.88 8.52 4.40
N ALA A 339 5.34 9.07 5.53
CA ALA A 339 6.13 8.34 6.51
C ALA A 339 5.64 8.70 7.91
N LEU A 340 5.71 7.71 8.80
CA LEU A 340 5.29 7.82 10.17
C LEU A 340 6.30 7.11 11.08
N THR A 341 6.68 7.75 12.18
CA THR A 341 7.68 7.26 13.12
C THR A 341 7.19 7.51 14.53
N ALA A 342 7.30 6.49 15.38
CA ALA A 342 6.92 6.56 16.78
C ALA A 342 7.63 7.70 17.51
N ALA A 343 6.96 8.31 18.50
CA ALA A 343 7.55 9.39 19.30
C ALA A 343 8.87 8.99 20.01
N ASP A 344 9.02 7.71 20.34
CA ASP A 344 10.20 7.11 20.96
C ASP A 344 11.15 6.41 19.95
N GLY A 345 10.83 6.45 18.66
CA GLY A 345 11.57 5.79 17.59
C GLY A 345 11.46 4.26 17.59
N SER A 346 10.54 3.67 18.37
CA SER A 346 10.39 2.21 18.49
C SER A 346 9.88 1.53 17.21
N TRP A 347 9.20 2.28 16.35
CA TRP A 347 8.69 1.79 15.07
C TRP A 347 8.64 2.90 14.02
N SER A 348 8.62 2.50 12.76
CA SER A 348 8.40 3.37 11.60
C SER A 348 7.57 2.63 10.55
N GLU A 349 6.69 3.33 9.87
CA GLU A 349 5.94 2.85 8.71
C GLU A 349 5.89 3.95 7.64
N GLY A 350 5.49 3.59 6.43
CA GLY A 350 5.34 4.52 5.32
C GLY A 350 4.75 3.83 4.11
N GLY A 351 4.30 4.63 3.16
CA GLY A 351 3.67 4.15 1.95
C GLY A 351 3.77 5.16 0.81
N ARG A 352 3.63 4.65 -0.41
CA ARG A 352 3.52 5.46 -1.62
C ARG A 352 2.32 4.97 -2.43
N GLY A 353 1.62 5.89 -3.06
CA GLY A 353 0.48 5.55 -3.90
C GLY A 353 0.04 6.71 -4.77
N GLU A 354 -0.97 6.45 -5.59
CA GLU A 354 -1.71 7.53 -6.23
C GLU A 354 -2.29 8.43 -5.12
N PRO A 355 -2.23 9.77 -5.24
CA PRO A 355 -2.91 10.63 -4.30
C PRO A 355 -4.39 10.24 -4.24
N ASP A 356 -4.96 10.25 -3.03
CA ASP A 356 -6.41 10.09 -2.86
C ASP A 356 -7.14 11.10 -3.77
N ALA A 357 -8.40 10.81 -4.15
CA ALA A 357 -9.17 11.57 -5.13
C ALA A 357 -9.45 13.02 -4.67
N VAL A 358 -8.41 13.85 -4.68
CA VAL A 358 -8.38 15.23 -4.23
C VAL A 358 -8.43 16.11 -5.48
N ALA A 359 -9.29 17.13 -5.48
CA ALA A 359 -9.40 18.05 -6.61
C ALA A 359 -8.03 18.65 -6.99
N GLY A 360 -7.66 18.65 -8.28
CA GLY A 360 -6.30 18.98 -8.74
C GLY A 360 -5.73 20.33 -8.28
N THR A 361 -6.57 21.32 -7.97
CA THR A 361 -6.13 22.59 -7.34
C THR A 361 -5.47 22.37 -5.97
N ARG A 362 -5.98 21.44 -5.16
CA ARG A 362 -5.40 21.13 -3.85
C ARG A 362 -4.12 20.33 -3.95
N LEU A 363 -3.96 19.46 -4.95
CA LEU A 363 -2.66 18.79 -5.18
C LEU A 363 -1.56 19.82 -5.45
N ARG A 364 -1.89 20.90 -6.17
CA ARG A 364 -0.95 22.01 -6.39
C ARG A 364 -0.66 22.80 -5.13
N GLU A 365 -1.68 23.09 -4.31
CA GLU A 365 -1.49 23.76 -3.01
C GLU A 365 -0.68 22.88 -2.05
N ALA A 366 -0.93 21.57 -2.04
CA ALA A 366 -0.20 20.60 -1.25
C ALA A 366 1.25 20.50 -1.69
N GLU A 367 1.53 20.43 -3.00
CA GLU A 367 2.89 20.48 -3.53
C GLU A 367 3.65 21.72 -3.01
N LEU A 368 3.04 22.90 -3.11
CA LEU A 368 3.67 24.14 -2.64
C LEU A 368 3.90 24.13 -1.13
N LYS A 369 2.94 23.60 -0.35
CA LYS A 369 3.04 23.57 1.11
C LYS A 369 4.06 22.54 1.60
N LEU A 370 4.13 21.37 0.97
CA LEU A 370 5.07 20.31 1.32
C LEU A 370 6.53 20.68 1.02
N GLN A 371 6.77 21.60 0.07
CA GLN A 371 8.09 22.21 -0.13
C GLN A 371 8.58 23.01 1.08
N GLU A 372 7.68 23.50 1.94
CA GLU A 372 8.04 24.22 3.18
C GLU A 372 8.42 23.27 4.33
N VAL A 373 8.06 21.98 4.22
CA VAL A 373 8.28 20.94 5.24
C VAL A 373 8.99 19.70 4.66
N PRO A 374 10.18 19.85 4.02
CA PRO A 374 10.84 18.77 3.29
C PRO A 374 11.32 17.61 4.18
N GLU A 375 11.48 17.86 5.49
CA GLU A 375 11.88 16.87 6.50
C GLU A 375 10.66 16.28 7.25
N GLY A 376 9.45 16.55 6.76
CA GLY A 376 8.20 16.20 7.42
C GLY A 376 7.63 17.32 8.29
N TRP A 377 6.46 17.04 8.87
CA TRP A 377 5.73 17.99 9.69
C TRP A 377 6.40 18.18 11.06
N ARG A 378 6.33 19.40 11.58
CA ARG A 378 6.87 19.75 12.90
C ARG A 378 6.01 19.16 14.02
N PRO A 379 6.62 18.91 15.21
CA PRO A 379 5.85 18.58 16.41
C PRO A 379 4.86 19.68 16.76
N TRP A 380 3.74 19.28 17.33
CA TRP A 380 2.73 20.22 17.80
C TRP A 380 3.26 21.02 19.00
N PRO A 381 3.03 22.35 19.04
CA PRO A 381 3.42 23.16 20.19
C PRO A 381 2.63 22.74 21.44
N LEU A 382 3.26 22.78 22.62
CA LEU A 382 2.58 22.50 23.88
C LEU A 382 1.77 23.73 24.31
N ARG A 383 0.66 23.51 25.02
CA ARG A 383 -0.25 24.59 25.45
C ARG A 383 0.38 25.60 26.42
N ASN A 384 1.42 25.17 27.14
CA ASN A 384 2.08 25.96 28.20
C ASN A 384 3.60 26.07 28.00
N SER A 385 4.12 25.86 26.77
CA SER A 385 5.56 25.99 26.46
C SER A 385 6.00 27.42 26.20
#